data_AF-A0A931FZM0-F1
#
_entry.id   AF-A0A931FZM0-F1
#
_cell.length_a   1.000
_cell.length_b   1.000
_cell.length_c   1.000
_cell.angle_alpha   90.00
_cell.angle_beta   90.00
_cell.angle_gamma   90.00
#
_symmetry.space_group_name_H-M   'P 1'
#
loop_
_entity.id
_entity.type
_entity.pdbx_description
1 polymer ?
#
loop_
_entity_poly.entity_id
_entity_poly.type
_entity_poly.pdbx_seq_one_letter_code
_entity_poly.pdbx_strand_id
1 'polypeptide(L)'
;MTTSRAAQSARAAKSVLPQGWKRCVNSTENFSIGYPGTWHTTQIRPAEVCAQFHPDRFTIPLESEYPLTALNVRRVSAPPSRTDTEFEDTLRWEQIRVGGQRAVRFETSSTGAGLYQAGTRQYGYVLRLGSGLISVHTTAEPGETRYAAWKTVVDKAVRTLAVAPRGCVAVRPDMGFYEAGRVGSEELTTPRSRCTTISVSHVVDPAKPADRCQTFRLGFWPLVDGSLTYTEPVTACGTNRTVLARNVPDKARYLVVYDVDYIDPDVQRVDFKVWH
;
A
#
# COMPACT_ATOMS: atom_id res chain seq x y z
N MET A 1 26.02 13.44 38.21
CA MET A 1 25.91 12.91 36.84
C MET A 1 25.58 11.44 36.92
N THR A 2 24.31 11.06 36.83
CA THR A 2 23.91 9.65 36.77
C THR A 2 22.47 9.56 36.28
N THR A 3 22.30 9.08 35.05
CA THR A 3 21.39 8.01 34.57
C THR A 3 21.05 8.22 33.10
N SER A 4 21.97 7.78 32.24
CA SER A 4 21.69 7.42 30.85
C SER A 4 21.38 5.93 30.81
N ARG A 5 20.08 5.54 30.80
CA ARG A 5 19.63 4.19 30.41
C ARG A 5 18.09 4.09 30.31
N ALA A 6 17.49 4.79 29.35
CA ALA A 6 16.07 4.55 29.00
C ALA A 6 15.76 4.63 27.49
N ALA A 7 16.77 4.81 26.63
CA ALA A 7 16.56 5.01 25.19
C ALA A 7 16.88 3.76 24.33
N GLN A 8 17.05 2.58 24.93
CA GLN A 8 17.30 1.34 24.20
C GLN A 8 16.28 0.27 24.56
N SER A 9 15.56 -0.21 23.54
CA SER A 9 14.60 -1.34 23.54
C SER A 9 13.11 -1.00 23.56
N ALA A 10 12.67 -0.07 22.71
CA ALA A 10 11.49 -0.33 21.88
C ALA A 10 11.95 -0.93 20.55
N ARG A 11 12.53 -2.13 20.62
CA ARG A 11 12.85 -2.93 19.44
C ARG A 11 11.50 -3.18 18.76
N ALA A 12 11.26 -2.51 17.65
CA ALA A 12 10.04 -2.65 16.85
C ALA A 12 9.73 -4.14 16.72
N ALA A 13 8.71 -4.62 17.44
CA ALA A 13 8.25 -5.98 17.29
C ALA A 13 7.93 -6.13 15.80
N LYS A 14 8.67 -6.98 15.10
CA LYS A 14 8.36 -7.34 13.71
C LYS A 14 6.93 -7.84 13.76
N SER A 15 5.98 -7.03 13.29
CA SER A 15 4.57 -7.43 13.30
C SER A 15 4.44 -8.62 12.36
N VAL A 16 4.29 -9.80 12.94
CA VAL A 16 4.09 -11.03 12.16
C VAL A 16 2.76 -10.88 11.43
N LEU A 17 2.78 -11.08 10.12
CA LEU A 17 1.57 -11.03 9.30
C LEU A 17 0.73 -12.27 9.58
N PRO A 18 -0.61 -12.15 9.62
CA PRO A 18 -1.49 -13.32 9.62
C PRO A 18 -1.23 -14.21 8.39
N GLN A 19 -1.56 -15.49 8.47
CA GLN A 19 -1.41 -16.41 7.35
C GLN A 19 -2.22 -15.93 6.14
N GLY A 20 -1.61 -16.00 4.95
CA GLY A 20 -2.22 -15.54 3.70
C GLY A 20 -2.27 -14.03 3.52
N TRP A 21 -1.64 -13.25 4.41
CA TRP A 21 -1.59 -11.79 4.29
C TRP A 21 -0.31 -11.31 3.59
N LYS A 22 -0.44 -10.20 2.87
CA LYS A 22 0.66 -9.48 2.23
C LYS A 22 0.96 -8.19 2.99
N ARG A 23 2.17 -7.66 2.78
CA ARG A 23 2.61 -6.36 3.30
C ARG A 23 2.45 -5.31 2.22
N CYS A 24 1.74 -4.23 2.51
CA CYS A 24 1.74 -3.02 1.71
C CYS A 24 2.59 -1.95 2.42
N VAL A 25 3.41 -1.22 1.67
CA VAL A 25 4.28 -0.15 2.20
C VAL A 25 3.98 1.15 1.48
N ASN A 26 3.58 2.17 2.24
CA ASN A 26 3.50 3.54 1.76
C ASN A 26 4.67 4.33 2.35
N SER A 27 5.72 4.48 1.54
CA SER A 27 6.92 5.23 1.93
C SER A 27 6.68 6.74 1.97
N THR A 28 5.78 7.26 1.14
CA THR A 28 5.39 8.68 1.10
C THR A 28 4.79 9.13 2.43
N GLU A 29 3.85 8.34 2.96
CA GLU A 29 3.14 8.58 4.22
C GLU A 29 3.79 7.85 5.42
N ASN A 30 4.93 7.22 5.20
CA ASN A 30 5.78 6.56 6.19
C ASN A 30 5.03 5.53 7.06
N PHE A 31 4.25 4.66 6.42
CA PHE A 31 3.60 3.53 7.09
C PHE A 31 3.69 2.24 6.27
N SER A 32 3.49 1.12 6.94
CA SER A 32 3.26 -0.17 6.32
C SER A 32 2.14 -0.91 7.05
N ILE A 33 1.34 -1.65 6.32
CA ILE A 33 0.19 -2.38 6.85
C ILE A 33 0.07 -3.74 6.16
N GLY A 34 -0.42 -4.72 6.90
CA GLY A 34 -0.81 -6.02 6.38
C GLY A 34 -2.25 -6.00 5.87
N TYR A 35 -2.50 -6.77 4.83
CA TYR A 35 -3.85 -6.97 4.26
C TYR A 35 -3.99 -8.40 3.72
N PRO A 36 -5.20 -8.93 3.55
CA PRO A 36 -5.39 -10.24 2.94
C PRO A 36 -4.77 -10.30 1.54
N GLY A 37 -3.96 -11.32 1.26
CA GLY A 37 -3.13 -11.36 0.05
C GLY A 37 -3.89 -11.54 -1.27
N THR A 38 -5.18 -11.87 -1.18
CA THR A 38 -6.12 -11.97 -2.31
C THR A 38 -6.88 -10.67 -2.59
N TRP A 39 -6.75 -9.65 -1.73
CA TRP A 39 -7.42 -8.37 -1.92
C TRP A 39 -6.67 -7.49 -2.91
N HIS A 40 -7.42 -6.59 -3.52
CA HIS A 40 -6.96 -5.64 -4.50
C HIS A 40 -6.70 -4.27 -3.86
N THR A 41 -5.72 -3.56 -4.39
CA THR A 41 -5.41 -2.17 -4.07
C THR A 41 -5.39 -1.36 -5.36
N THR A 42 -5.66 -0.06 -5.24
CA THR A 42 -5.47 0.88 -6.35
C THR A 42 -5.15 2.27 -5.79
N GLN A 43 -4.62 3.14 -6.63
CA GLN A 43 -4.15 4.48 -6.28
C GLN A 43 -4.28 5.41 -7.48
N ILE A 44 -4.53 6.70 -7.23
CA ILE A 44 -4.36 7.75 -8.25
C ILE A 44 -3.00 8.44 -8.03
N ARG A 45 -2.64 8.66 -6.76
CA ARG A 45 -1.44 9.41 -6.37
C ARG A 45 -0.49 8.56 -5.55
N PRO A 46 0.83 8.85 -5.59
CA PRO A 46 1.81 8.15 -4.76
C PRO A 46 1.56 8.21 -3.24
N ALA A 47 0.86 9.23 -2.75
CA ALA A 47 0.48 9.35 -1.34
C ALA A 47 -0.64 8.37 -0.94
N GLU A 48 -1.39 7.85 -1.91
CA GLU A 48 -2.55 6.95 -1.70
C GLU A 48 -2.19 5.47 -1.83
N VAL A 49 -0.92 5.17 -2.16
CA VAL A 49 -0.41 3.80 -2.12
C VAL A 49 -0.77 3.17 -0.77
N CYS A 50 -1.31 1.96 -0.77
CA CYS A 50 -1.74 1.28 0.46
C CYS A 50 -2.82 2.03 1.27
N ALA A 51 -3.60 2.92 0.65
CA ALA A 51 -4.67 3.63 1.34
C ALA A 51 -6.02 2.93 1.24
N GLN A 52 -6.26 2.14 0.19
CA GLN A 52 -7.57 1.53 -0.09
C GLN A 52 -7.40 0.07 -0.51
N PHE A 53 -8.20 -0.81 0.09
CA PHE A 53 -8.16 -2.24 -0.17
C PHE A 53 -9.58 -2.80 -0.21
N HIS A 54 -9.85 -3.67 -1.17
CA HIS A 54 -11.15 -4.31 -1.32
C HIS A 54 -11.00 -5.76 -1.82
N PRO A 55 -11.88 -6.70 -1.40
CA PRO A 55 -11.86 -8.07 -1.93
C PRO A 55 -12.14 -8.13 -3.42
N ASP A 56 -13.03 -7.26 -3.91
CA ASP A 56 -13.36 -7.14 -5.34
C ASP A 56 -12.46 -6.09 -6.00
N ARG A 57 -12.14 -6.27 -7.28
CA ARG A 57 -11.39 -5.26 -8.05
C ARG A 57 -12.19 -3.98 -8.15
N PHE A 58 -11.48 -2.86 -8.11
CA PHE A 58 -12.08 -1.53 -8.24
C PHE A 58 -11.09 -0.59 -8.93
N THR A 59 -11.63 0.47 -9.51
CA THR A 59 -10.88 1.58 -10.10
C THR A 59 -11.31 2.87 -9.42
N ILE A 60 -10.41 3.85 -9.39
CA ILE A 60 -10.74 5.20 -8.93
C ILE A 60 -10.56 6.09 -10.15
N PRO A 61 -11.66 6.52 -10.79
CA PRO A 61 -11.58 7.46 -11.89
C PRO A 61 -10.85 8.75 -11.49
N LEU A 62 -10.14 9.34 -12.44
CA LEU A 62 -9.54 10.66 -12.21
C LEU A 62 -10.66 11.66 -11.91
N GLU A 63 -10.44 12.51 -10.91
CA GLU A 63 -11.40 13.56 -10.48
C GLU A 63 -12.74 13.03 -9.92
N SER A 64 -12.83 11.76 -9.51
CA SER A 64 -14.03 11.25 -8.83
C SER A 64 -13.90 11.26 -7.30
N GLU A 65 -15.04 11.10 -6.65
CA GLU A 65 -15.06 10.65 -5.26
C GLU A 65 -14.47 9.24 -5.13
N TYR A 66 -13.94 8.94 -3.95
CA TYR A 66 -13.37 7.63 -3.67
C TYR A 66 -14.48 6.61 -3.41
N PRO A 67 -14.35 5.39 -3.97
CA PRO A 67 -15.29 4.33 -3.66
C PRO A 67 -15.21 3.95 -2.18
N LEU A 68 -16.32 3.45 -1.64
CA LEU A 68 -16.31 2.83 -0.32
C LEU A 68 -15.56 1.51 -0.39
N THR A 69 -14.43 1.42 0.32
CA THR A 69 -13.60 0.20 0.33
C THR A 69 -13.60 -0.48 1.69
N ALA A 70 -13.29 -1.78 1.67
CA ALA A 70 -13.43 -2.68 2.80
C ALA A 70 -12.36 -2.44 3.87
N LEU A 71 -11.22 -1.87 3.50
CA LEU A 71 -10.16 -1.43 4.40
C LEU A 71 -9.53 -0.16 3.85
N ASN A 72 -9.45 0.86 4.70
CA ASN A 72 -8.93 2.18 4.40
C ASN A 72 -7.85 2.54 5.41
N VAL A 73 -6.78 3.18 4.94
CA VAL A 73 -5.67 3.65 5.77
C VAL A 73 -5.32 5.06 5.36
N ARG A 74 -5.41 6.01 6.31
CA ARG A 74 -5.09 7.42 6.03
C ARG A 74 -4.53 8.13 7.24
N ARG A 75 -3.67 9.12 7.00
CA ARG A 75 -3.28 10.08 8.05
C ARG A 75 -4.49 10.94 8.42
N VAL A 76 -4.61 11.23 9.71
CA VAL A 76 -5.66 12.10 10.26
C VAL A 76 -5.06 13.09 11.24
N SER A 77 -5.68 14.24 11.43
CA SER A 77 -5.27 15.24 12.42
C SER A 77 -5.81 14.92 13.81
N ALA A 78 -6.97 14.27 13.90
CA ALA A 78 -7.66 13.92 15.13
C ALA A 78 -8.43 12.60 14.99
N PRO A 79 -8.75 11.90 16.10
CA PRO A 79 -9.74 10.83 16.09
C PRO A 79 -11.16 11.40 15.83
N PRO A 80 -12.14 10.55 15.45
CA PRO A 80 -13.54 10.95 15.36
C PRO A 80 -14.08 11.49 16.69
N SER A 81 -15.15 12.27 16.59
CA SER A 81 -15.88 12.80 17.74
C SER A 81 -16.32 11.67 18.68
N ARG A 82 -16.35 11.97 19.98
CA ARG A 82 -16.87 11.04 21.00
C ARG A 82 -18.40 11.12 21.14
N THR A 83 -18.98 12.21 20.65
CA THR A 83 -20.41 12.49 20.70
C THR A 83 -20.93 12.65 19.30
N ASP A 84 -22.24 12.47 19.14
CA ASP A 84 -22.94 12.72 17.89
C ASP A 84 -22.67 14.13 17.36
N THR A 85 -22.71 14.25 16.05
CA THR A 85 -22.54 15.49 15.31
C THR A 85 -23.70 15.63 14.32
N GLU A 86 -23.80 16.73 13.59
CA GLU A 86 -24.83 16.87 12.55
C GLU A 86 -24.67 15.84 11.41
N PHE A 87 -23.47 15.32 11.18
CA PHE A 87 -23.15 14.42 10.07
C PHE A 87 -23.12 12.93 10.45
N GLU A 88 -22.85 12.62 11.72
CA GLU A 88 -22.61 11.25 12.17
C GLU A 88 -23.09 11.01 13.60
N ASP A 89 -23.74 9.86 13.81
CA ASP A 89 -24.03 9.26 15.11
C ASP A 89 -22.83 8.42 15.58
N THR A 90 -22.42 8.59 16.84
CA THR A 90 -21.34 7.82 17.47
C THR A 90 -21.90 6.54 18.10
N LEU A 91 -21.74 5.42 17.40
CA LEU A 91 -22.19 4.10 17.89
C LEU A 91 -21.19 3.49 18.89
N ARG A 92 -19.90 3.81 18.74
CA ARG A 92 -18.84 3.35 19.63
C ARG A 92 -17.69 4.34 19.67
N TRP A 93 -17.18 4.58 20.87
CA TRP A 93 -15.92 5.29 21.06
C TRP A 93 -15.21 4.78 22.32
N GLU A 94 -14.02 4.23 22.16
CA GLU A 94 -13.32 3.54 23.26
C GLU A 94 -11.81 3.73 23.18
N GLN A 95 -11.17 4.11 24.29
CA GLN A 95 -9.71 4.08 24.41
C GLN A 95 -9.23 2.66 24.70
N ILE A 96 -8.33 2.16 23.85
CA ILE A 96 -7.80 0.80 23.93
C ILE A 96 -6.29 0.79 23.68
N ARG A 97 -5.66 -0.39 23.85
CA ARG A 97 -4.29 -0.65 23.39
C ARG A 97 -4.28 -1.67 22.26
N VAL A 98 -3.54 -1.37 21.20
CA VAL A 98 -3.25 -2.29 20.09
C VAL A 98 -1.74 -2.49 20.05
N GLY A 99 -1.26 -3.71 20.26
CA GLY A 99 0.19 -3.99 20.28
C GLY A 99 0.97 -3.14 21.29
N GLY A 100 0.34 -2.76 22.42
CA GLY A 100 0.93 -1.86 23.43
C GLY A 100 0.77 -0.37 23.14
N GLN A 101 0.37 0.03 21.93
CA GLN A 101 0.14 1.43 21.55
C GLN A 101 -1.27 1.88 21.93
N ARG A 102 -1.41 3.10 22.46
CA ARG A 102 -2.73 3.70 22.71
C ARG A 102 -3.45 3.96 21.38
N ALA A 103 -4.71 3.58 21.32
CA ALA A 103 -5.58 3.77 20.18
C ALA A 103 -6.98 4.19 20.64
N VAL A 104 -7.73 4.82 19.74
CA VAL A 104 -9.18 5.01 19.84
C VAL A 104 -9.82 4.02 18.88
N ARG A 105 -10.63 3.10 19.40
CA ARG A 105 -11.53 2.28 18.59
C ARG A 105 -12.87 3.01 18.46
N PHE A 106 -13.38 3.13 17.25
CA PHE A 106 -14.61 3.85 16.97
C PHE A 106 -15.55 3.08 16.05
N GLU A 107 -16.82 3.44 16.12
CA GLU A 107 -17.84 3.06 15.14
C GLU A 107 -18.83 4.21 15.01
N THR A 108 -19.11 4.66 13.78
CA THR A 108 -20.05 5.74 13.50
C THR A 108 -21.06 5.32 12.43
N SER A 109 -22.19 6.04 12.37
CA SER A 109 -23.20 5.92 11.33
C SER A 109 -23.50 7.30 10.76
N SER A 110 -23.51 7.44 9.44
CA SER A 110 -23.89 8.71 8.78
C SER A 110 -25.36 9.03 9.02
N THR A 111 -25.66 10.30 9.29
CA THR A 111 -27.03 10.83 9.37
C THR A 111 -27.62 11.10 7.98
N GLY A 112 -26.79 11.13 6.93
CA GLY A 112 -27.18 11.53 5.58
C GLY A 112 -27.06 13.02 5.29
N ALA A 113 -26.69 13.84 6.28
CA ALA A 113 -26.51 15.29 6.10
C ALA A 113 -25.16 15.67 5.43
N GLY A 114 -24.26 14.69 5.25
CA GLY A 114 -22.93 14.88 4.67
C GLY A 114 -22.73 14.12 3.35
N LEU A 115 -21.49 13.70 3.09
CA LEU A 115 -21.11 13.00 1.85
C LEU A 115 -21.66 11.57 1.75
N TYR A 116 -21.96 10.94 2.88
CA TYR A 116 -22.41 9.55 2.93
C TYR A 116 -23.92 9.46 3.12
N GLN A 117 -24.57 8.55 2.40
CA GLN A 117 -25.98 8.22 2.60
C GLN A 117 -26.26 7.82 4.06
N ALA A 118 -27.46 8.15 4.54
CA ALA A 118 -27.89 7.83 5.90
C ALA A 118 -27.75 6.33 6.18
N GLY A 119 -27.17 5.98 7.34
CA GLY A 119 -26.92 4.60 7.75
C GLY A 119 -25.59 4.00 7.25
N THR A 120 -24.80 4.73 6.46
CA THR A 120 -23.43 4.30 6.10
C THR A 120 -22.60 4.16 7.36
N ARG A 121 -21.97 3.01 7.58
CA ARG A 121 -21.24 2.72 8.82
C ARG A 121 -19.74 2.76 8.61
N GLN A 122 -19.04 3.35 9.57
CA GLN A 122 -17.58 3.30 9.65
C GLN A 122 -17.15 2.61 10.94
N TYR A 123 -16.19 1.70 10.85
CA TYR A 123 -15.57 1.07 12.04
C TYR A 123 -14.06 1.07 11.89
N GLY A 124 -13.35 1.46 12.95
CA GLY A 124 -11.90 1.35 12.91
C GLY A 124 -11.17 1.84 14.14
N TYR A 125 -9.90 2.17 13.90
CA TYR A 125 -8.96 2.59 14.91
C TYR A 125 -8.23 3.84 14.47
N VAL A 126 -8.02 4.78 15.40
CA VAL A 126 -7.05 5.85 15.25
C VAL A 126 -5.96 5.68 16.29
N LEU A 127 -4.71 5.66 15.85
CA LEU A 127 -3.55 5.53 16.73
C LEU A 127 -2.37 6.37 16.25
N ARG A 128 -1.42 6.59 17.16
CA ARG A 128 -0.19 7.31 16.84
C ARG A 128 0.80 6.37 16.14
N LEU A 129 1.30 6.80 14.98
CA LEU A 129 2.34 6.11 14.22
C LEU A 129 3.43 7.11 13.81
N GLY A 130 4.61 7.00 14.42
CA GLY A 130 5.63 8.03 14.31
C GLY A 130 5.17 9.33 14.97
N SER A 131 5.28 10.46 14.26
CA SER A 131 4.87 11.78 14.75
C SER A 131 3.38 12.06 14.58
N GLY A 132 2.67 11.37 13.69
CA GLY A 132 1.27 11.66 13.33
C GLY A 132 0.28 10.60 13.79
N LEU A 133 -1.02 10.89 13.63
CA LEU A 133 -2.09 9.90 13.78
C LEU A 133 -2.36 9.22 12.43
N ILE A 134 -2.82 7.98 12.50
CA ILE A 134 -3.27 7.20 11.35
C ILE A 134 -4.58 6.51 11.70
N SER A 135 -5.52 6.57 10.78
CA SER A 135 -6.80 5.87 10.84
C SER A 135 -6.72 4.61 9.99
N VAL A 136 -7.15 3.48 10.55
CA VAL A 136 -7.34 2.19 9.86
C VAL A 136 -8.79 1.81 10.09
N HIS A 137 -9.60 1.80 9.03
CA HIS A 137 -11.05 1.63 9.15
C HIS A 137 -11.67 0.94 7.94
N THR A 138 -12.90 0.49 8.10
CA THR A 138 -13.76 0.01 7.02
C THR A 138 -14.97 0.95 6.92
N THR A 139 -15.47 1.15 5.71
CA THR A 139 -16.69 1.93 5.43
C THR A 139 -17.62 1.07 4.60
N ALA A 140 -18.90 1.03 4.96
CA ALA A 140 -19.88 0.22 4.25
C ALA A 140 -21.22 0.92 4.15
N GLU A 141 -21.87 0.75 3.00
CA GLU A 141 -23.23 1.22 2.75
C GLU A 141 -24.25 0.55 3.69
N PRO A 142 -25.42 1.18 3.89
CA PRO A 142 -26.54 0.53 4.55
C PRO A 142 -26.87 -0.82 3.89
N GLY A 143 -26.96 -1.88 4.69
CA GLY A 143 -27.32 -3.22 4.19
C GLY A 143 -26.15 -4.08 3.71
N GLU A 144 -24.90 -3.60 3.70
CA GLU A 144 -23.73 -4.42 3.35
C GLU A 144 -23.54 -5.57 4.35
N THR A 145 -23.86 -6.78 3.89
CA THR A 145 -23.83 -8.02 4.69
C THR A 145 -22.41 -8.42 5.12
N ARG A 146 -21.38 -7.98 4.40
CA ARG A 146 -19.96 -8.30 4.67
C ARG A 146 -19.33 -7.39 5.72
N TYR A 147 -20.01 -6.35 6.19
CA TYR A 147 -19.45 -5.35 7.10
C TYR A 147 -18.81 -5.97 8.35
N ALA A 148 -19.47 -6.94 8.98
CA ALA A 148 -18.93 -7.64 10.15
C ALA A 148 -17.60 -8.38 9.85
N ALA A 149 -17.48 -8.98 8.66
CA ALA A 149 -16.25 -9.62 8.22
C ALA A 149 -15.13 -8.59 7.99
N TRP A 150 -15.45 -7.43 7.42
CA TRP A 150 -14.48 -6.34 7.21
C TRP A 150 -13.97 -5.75 8.53
N LYS A 151 -14.82 -5.63 9.56
CA LYS A 151 -14.38 -5.24 10.92
C LYS A 151 -13.28 -6.18 11.44
N THR A 152 -13.43 -7.48 11.21
CA THR A 152 -12.42 -8.49 11.59
C THR A 152 -11.11 -8.32 10.82
N VAL A 153 -11.17 -7.91 9.55
CA VAL A 153 -9.97 -7.56 8.77
C VAL A 153 -9.30 -6.31 9.36
N VAL A 154 -10.05 -5.26 9.67
CA VAL A 154 -9.53 -4.04 10.31
C VAL A 154 -8.84 -4.36 11.64
N ASP A 155 -9.44 -5.19 12.49
CA ASP A 155 -8.89 -5.63 13.78
C ASP A 155 -7.54 -6.35 13.63
N LYS A 156 -7.36 -7.11 12.55
CA LYS A 156 -6.10 -7.78 12.22
C LYS A 156 -5.09 -6.81 11.60
N ALA A 157 -5.53 -5.97 10.66
CA ALA A 157 -4.70 -5.03 9.94
C ALA A 157 -4.05 -4.00 10.87
N VAL A 158 -4.81 -3.43 11.81
CA VAL A 158 -4.28 -2.46 12.77
C VAL A 158 -3.13 -3.02 13.61
N ARG A 159 -3.13 -4.33 13.92
CA ARG A 159 -2.05 -5.00 14.66
C ARG A 159 -0.77 -5.19 13.85
N THR A 160 -0.88 -5.12 12.54
CA THR A 160 0.27 -5.23 11.64
C THR A 160 0.89 -3.88 11.32
N LEU A 161 0.22 -2.77 11.65
CA LEU A 161 0.64 -1.43 11.34
C LEU A 161 2.03 -1.13 11.92
N ALA A 162 2.91 -0.60 11.09
CA ALA A 162 4.26 -0.22 11.49
C ALA A 162 4.72 1.01 10.71
N VAL A 163 5.70 1.73 11.25
CA VAL A 163 6.41 2.76 10.49
C VAL A 163 7.05 2.08 9.27
N ALA A 164 7.00 2.72 8.10
CA ALA A 164 7.64 2.16 6.92
C ALA A 164 9.14 1.90 7.23
N PRO A 165 9.71 0.79 6.73
CA PRO A 165 11.12 0.50 6.93
C PRO A 165 11.97 1.69 6.45
N ARG A 166 12.94 2.11 7.26
CA ARG A 166 13.94 3.10 6.85
C ARG A 166 15.04 2.37 6.07
N GLY A 167 15.24 2.76 4.81
CA GLY A 167 16.22 2.14 3.91
C GLY A 167 15.57 1.55 2.66
N CYS A 168 16.38 0.94 1.81
CA CYS A 168 15.90 0.50 0.50
C CYS A 168 15.02 -0.73 0.67
N VAL A 169 13.78 -0.62 0.23
CA VAL A 169 12.75 -1.65 0.37
C VAL A 169 12.68 -2.49 -0.89
N ALA A 170 12.43 -3.79 -0.72
CA ALA A 170 11.97 -4.63 -1.82
C ALA A 170 10.44 -4.56 -1.89
N VAL A 171 9.91 -4.24 -3.05
CA VAL A 171 8.49 -4.41 -3.40
C VAL A 171 8.36 -5.49 -4.47
N ARG A 172 7.27 -6.25 -4.44
CA ARG A 172 6.86 -7.08 -5.58
C ARG A 172 5.69 -6.37 -6.22
N PRO A 173 5.91 -5.64 -7.33
CA PRO A 173 4.81 -4.93 -7.96
C PRO A 173 3.85 -5.94 -8.60
N ASP A 174 2.57 -5.59 -8.61
CA ASP A 174 1.61 -6.26 -9.48
C ASP A 174 1.85 -5.85 -10.95
N MET A 175 1.29 -6.60 -11.90
CA MET A 175 1.32 -6.21 -13.31
C MET A 175 0.32 -5.08 -13.58
N GLY A 176 0.75 -4.07 -14.33
CA GLY A 176 -0.05 -2.93 -14.74
C GLY A 176 -0.72 -3.14 -16.10
N PHE A 177 0.08 -3.19 -17.18
CA PHE A 177 -0.43 -3.24 -18.56
C PHE A 177 0.41 -4.13 -19.47
N TYR A 178 -0.15 -4.49 -20.62
CA TYR A 178 0.54 -5.09 -21.76
C TYR A 178 0.38 -4.19 -22.98
N GLU A 179 1.48 -3.77 -23.60
CA GLU A 179 1.47 -2.96 -24.81
C GLU A 179 2.72 -3.24 -25.66
N ALA A 180 2.54 -3.39 -26.98
CA ALA A 180 3.62 -3.55 -27.95
C ALA A 180 4.67 -4.63 -27.59
N GLY A 181 4.22 -5.81 -27.12
CA GLY A 181 5.11 -6.92 -26.76
C GLY A 181 5.86 -6.70 -25.43
N ARG A 182 5.35 -5.82 -24.55
CA ARG A 182 5.92 -5.54 -23.24
C ARG A 182 4.87 -5.60 -22.16
N VAL A 183 5.29 -5.99 -20.97
CA VAL A 183 4.49 -5.89 -19.75
C VAL A 183 5.11 -4.83 -18.84
N GLY A 184 4.29 -3.86 -18.43
CA GLY A 184 4.62 -2.90 -17.38
C GLY A 184 4.11 -3.37 -16.03
N SER A 185 4.88 -3.10 -14.97
CA SER A 185 4.39 -3.17 -13.60
C SER A 185 3.25 -2.17 -13.34
N GLU A 186 2.63 -2.22 -12.17
CA GLU A 186 1.95 -1.04 -11.65
C GLU A 186 2.93 0.13 -11.48
N GLU A 187 2.39 1.35 -11.39
CA GLU A 187 3.21 2.53 -11.10
C GLU A 187 3.82 2.43 -9.70
N LEU A 188 5.13 2.64 -9.64
CA LEU A 188 5.91 2.72 -8.41
C LEU A 188 6.42 4.15 -8.19
N THR A 189 6.73 4.46 -6.93
CA THR A 189 7.33 5.75 -6.56
C THR A 189 8.51 5.55 -5.63
N THR A 190 9.64 6.20 -5.94
CA THR A 190 10.80 6.14 -5.07
C THR A 190 10.50 6.78 -3.70
N PRO A 191 10.87 6.13 -2.59
CA PRO A 191 10.68 6.65 -1.25
C PRO A 191 11.52 7.92 -1.06
N ARG A 192 11.08 8.81 -0.16
CA ARG A 192 11.98 9.84 0.40
C ARG A 192 13.07 9.16 1.21
N SER A 193 14.24 8.94 0.62
CA SER A 193 15.29 8.14 1.27
C SER A 193 16.67 8.35 0.67
N ARG A 194 17.68 7.67 1.21
CA ARG A 194 19.03 7.62 0.62
C ARG A 194 19.14 6.61 -0.54
N CYS A 195 18.04 5.97 -0.91
CA CYS A 195 18.02 4.92 -1.92
C CYS A 195 17.78 5.51 -3.29
N THR A 196 18.88 5.94 -3.90
CA THR A 196 18.89 6.56 -5.21
C THR A 196 19.07 5.54 -6.33
N THR A 197 18.99 4.24 -6.04
CA THR A 197 19.23 3.16 -7.01
C THR A 197 18.01 2.27 -7.09
N ILE A 198 17.50 2.08 -8.31
CA ILE A 198 16.46 1.10 -8.61
C ILE A 198 17.13 -0.16 -9.14
N SER A 199 16.80 -1.31 -8.57
CA SER A 199 17.30 -2.61 -9.04
C SER A 199 16.20 -3.66 -9.03
N VAL A 200 16.33 -4.68 -9.88
CA VAL A 200 15.42 -5.84 -9.89
C VAL A 200 16.16 -7.10 -9.44
N SER A 201 15.41 -8.09 -8.95
CA SER A 201 15.94 -9.39 -8.55
C SER A 201 14.82 -10.43 -8.42
N HIS A 202 15.19 -11.67 -8.12
CA HIS A 202 14.25 -12.78 -7.94
C HIS A 202 13.36 -12.97 -9.16
N VAL A 203 13.97 -12.84 -10.34
CA VAL A 203 13.30 -12.97 -11.64
C VAL A 203 12.98 -14.43 -11.88
N VAL A 204 11.70 -14.73 -12.05
CA VAL A 204 11.19 -16.08 -12.33
C VAL A 204 10.00 -15.96 -13.27
N ASP A 205 10.00 -16.73 -14.35
CA ASP A 205 8.81 -17.01 -15.13
C ASP A 205 8.06 -18.19 -14.48
N PRO A 206 6.85 -18.01 -13.91
CA PRO A 206 6.13 -19.09 -13.26
C PRO A 206 5.71 -20.21 -14.23
N ALA A 207 5.52 -19.90 -15.51
CA ALA A 207 5.17 -20.89 -16.54
C ALA A 207 6.42 -21.62 -17.07
N LYS A 208 7.59 -20.99 -17.00
CA LYS A 208 8.90 -21.61 -17.30
C LYS A 208 9.91 -21.37 -16.17
N PRO A 209 9.82 -22.03 -15.01
CA PRO A 209 10.66 -21.71 -13.83
C PRO A 209 12.18 -21.91 -14.00
N ALA A 210 12.59 -22.62 -15.05
CA ALA A 210 13.98 -22.76 -15.48
C ALA A 210 14.51 -21.48 -16.16
N ASP A 211 13.61 -20.72 -16.80
CA ASP A 211 13.89 -19.39 -17.29
C ASP A 211 13.81 -18.39 -16.13
N ARG A 212 14.95 -17.77 -15.88
CA ARG A 212 15.16 -16.84 -14.76
C ARG A 212 15.77 -15.55 -15.22
N CYS A 213 15.82 -15.29 -16.52
CA CYS A 213 16.41 -14.10 -17.08
C CYS A 213 15.35 -13.34 -17.85
N GLN A 214 15.28 -12.03 -17.64
CA GLN A 214 14.42 -11.15 -18.44
C GLN A 214 15.14 -9.84 -18.72
N THR A 215 14.81 -9.24 -19.85
CA THR A 215 15.27 -7.89 -20.21
C THR A 215 14.31 -6.84 -19.65
N PHE A 216 14.83 -5.96 -18.80
CA PHE A 216 14.07 -4.94 -18.10
C PHE A 216 14.43 -3.52 -18.57
N ARG A 217 13.49 -2.60 -18.45
CA ARG A 217 13.65 -1.15 -18.61
C ARG A 217 12.90 -0.43 -17.50
N LEU A 218 13.31 0.79 -17.18
CA LEU A 218 12.51 1.69 -16.37
C LEU A 218 11.87 2.74 -17.25
N GLY A 219 10.55 2.87 -17.18
CA GLY A 219 9.83 4.02 -17.74
C GLY A 219 9.63 5.05 -16.64
N PHE A 220 10.20 6.24 -16.77
CA PHE A 220 9.96 7.36 -15.85
C PHE A 220 8.91 8.30 -16.45
N TRP A 221 8.02 8.85 -15.63
CA TRP A 221 7.17 9.96 -16.04
C TRP A 221 7.91 11.29 -15.84
N PRO A 222 8.20 12.04 -16.90
CA PRO A 222 8.65 13.42 -16.84
C PRO A 222 7.57 14.26 -16.17
N LEU A 223 8.01 15.31 -15.48
CA LEU A 223 7.11 16.24 -14.78
C LEU A 223 6.30 17.14 -15.73
N VAL A 224 6.59 17.13 -17.04
CA VAL A 224 6.19 18.22 -17.96
C VAL A 224 5.15 17.83 -19.00
N ASP A 225 5.23 16.63 -19.58
CA ASP A 225 4.42 16.23 -20.75
C ASP A 225 3.66 14.89 -20.56
N GLY A 226 3.92 14.17 -19.47
CA GLY A 226 3.31 12.87 -19.17
C GLY A 226 3.78 11.70 -20.05
N SER A 227 4.77 11.91 -20.94
CA SER A 227 5.26 10.86 -21.85
C SER A 227 6.33 10.01 -21.19
N LEU A 228 6.28 8.67 -21.28
CA LEU A 228 7.29 7.84 -20.60
C LEU A 228 8.67 7.96 -21.26
N THR A 229 9.70 8.27 -20.47
CA THR A 229 11.11 8.15 -20.89
C THR A 229 11.69 6.84 -20.37
N TYR A 230 12.27 6.03 -21.26
CA TYR A 230 12.79 4.72 -20.91
C TYR A 230 14.31 4.71 -20.74
N THR A 231 14.80 3.94 -19.78
CA THR A 231 16.22 3.58 -19.69
C THR A 231 16.61 2.59 -20.79
N GLU A 232 17.91 2.46 -21.01
CA GLU A 232 18.47 1.34 -21.78
C GLU A 232 18.02 -0.02 -21.21
N PRO A 233 17.85 -1.05 -22.06
CA PRO A 233 17.49 -2.39 -21.62
C PRO A 233 18.63 -3.03 -20.83
N VAL A 234 18.27 -3.72 -19.75
CA VAL A 234 19.20 -4.43 -18.88
C VAL A 234 18.66 -5.83 -18.61
N THR A 235 19.46 -6.85 -18.92
CA THR A 235 19.14 -8.24 -18.58
C THR A 235 19.41 -8.50 -17.10
N ALA A 236 18.40 -9.00 -16.38
CA ALA A 236 18.51 -9.39 -14.98
C ALA A 236 18.16 -10.87 -14.81
N CYS A 237 18.96 -11.58 -14.00
CA CYS A 237 18.83 -13.03 -13.85
C CYS A 237 18.78 -13.49 -12.39
N GLY A 238 17.86 -14.41 -12.10
CA GLY A 238 17.79 -15.15 -10.85
C GLY A 238 17.59 -14.26 -9.62
N THR A 239 18.26 -14.60 -8.51
CA THR A 239 18.06 -13.94 -7.20
C THR A 239 18.91 -12.70 -6.99
N ASN A 240 19.90 -12.46 -7.85
CA ASN A 240 20.85 -11.36 -7.70
C ASN A 240 20.18 -10.02 -8.04
N ARG A 241 20.68 -8.95 -7.41
CA ARG A 241 20.21 -7.59 -7.73
C ARG A 241 20.93 -7.08 -8.97
N THR A 242 20.15 -6.69 -9.97
CA THR A 242 20.63 -6.01 -11.17
C THR A 242 20.16 -4.56 -11.15
N VAL A 243 21.09 -3.63 -11.24
CA VAL A 243 20.79 -2.18 -11.22
C VAL A 243 20.19 -1.77 -12.56
N LEU A 244 19.04 -1.11 -12.51
CA LEU A 244 18.36 -0.55 -13.68
C LEU A 244 18.60 0.97 -13.80
N ALA A 245 18.65 1.69 -12.68
CA ALA A 245 18.96 3.11 -12.65
C ALA A 245 19.67 3.52 -11.36
N ARG A 246 20.44 4.61 -11.43
CA ARG A 246 21.15 5.26 -10.31
C ARG A 246 20.78 6.74 -10.25
N ASN A 247 21.05 7.37 -9.11
CA ASN A 247 20.76 8.78 -8.86
C ASN A 247 19.30 9.16 -9.11
N VAL A 248 18.39 8.22 -8.88
CA VAL A 248 16.95 8.46 -9.03
C VAL A 248 16.49 9.40 -7.91
N PRO A 249 15.82 10.52 -8.22
CA PRO A 249 15.39 11.47 -7.21
C PRO A 249 14.28 10.88 -6.33
N ASP A 250 14.13 11.45 -5.14
CA ASP A 250 13.01 11.15 -4.25
C ASP A 250 11.68 11.44 -4.97
N LYS A 251 10.66 10.60 -4.74
CA LYS A 251 9.31 10.73 -5.32
C LYS A 251 9.26 10.64 -6.85
N ALA A 252 10.29 10.12 -7.50
CA ALA A 252 10.24 9.78 -8.91
C ALA A 252 9.18 8.69 -9.13
N ARG A 253 8.25 8.92 -10.05
CA ARG A 253 7.26 7.94 -10.50
C ARG A 253 7.88 7.12 -11.63
N TYR A 254 7.73 5.80 -11.59
CA TYR A 254 8.29 4.92 -12.62
C TYR A 254 7.57 3.58 -12.74
N LEU A 255 7.75 2.92 -13.88
CA LEU A 255 7.33 1.55 -14.17
C LEU A 255 8.56 0.69 -14.38
N VAL A 256 8.47 -0.57 -13.97
CA VAL A 256 9.40 -1.60 -14.43
C VAL A 256 8.73 -2.30 -15.59
N VAL A 257 9.37 -2.25 -16.76
CA VAL A 257 8.86 -2.86 -17.99
C VAL A 257 9.77 -4.00 -18.40
N TYR A 258 9.20 -5.11 -18.86
CA TYR A 258 9.96 -6.19 -19.44
C TYR A 258 9.42 -6.58 -20.83
N ASP A 259 10.32 -7.00 -21.71
CA ASP A 259 9.98 -7.50 -23.05
C ASP A 259 9.37 -8.90 -22.92
N VAL A 260 8.32 -9.21 -23.68
CA VAL A 260 7.60 -10.50 -23.64
C VAL A 260 8.16 -11.46 -24.69
N ASP A 261 8.53 -12.67 -24.24
CA ASP A 261 9.10 -13.69 -25.11
C ASP A 261 8.04 -14.58 -25.78
N TYR A 262 6.85 -14.69 -25.18
CA TYR A 262 5.74 -15.48 -25.73
C TYR A 262 4.36 -15.02 -25.21
N ILE A 263 3.32 -15.33 -25.99
CA ILE A 263 1.93 -14.92 -25.72
C ILE A 263 0.95 -16.11 -25.65
N ASP A 264 1.37 -17.31 -26.08
CA ASP A 264 0.47 -18.47 -26.23
C ASP A 264 0.65 -19.47 -25.06
N PRO A 265 -0.42 -19.86 -24.34
CA PRO A 265 -1.82 -19.41 -24.45
C PRO A 265 -2.12 -18.09 -23.74
N ASP A 266 -1.22 -17.64 -22.87
CA ASP A 266 -1.33 -16.40 -22.11
C ASP A 266 -0.05 -15.56 -22.25
N VAL A 267 -0.19 -14.24 -22.16
CA VAL A 267 0.95 -13.31 -22.10
C VAL A 267 1.90 -13.72 -20.98
N GLN A 268 3.19 -13.81 -21.30
CA GLN A 268 4.24 -14.13 -20.32
C GLN A 268 4.14 -13.27 -19.07
N ARG A 269 4.15 -13.93 -17.91
CA ARG A 269 4.17 -13.30 -16.59
C ARG A 269 5.53 -13.54 -15.96
N VAL A 270 6.17 -12.48 -15.49
CA VAL A 270 7.46 -12.58 -14.79
C VAL A 270 7.27 -12.08 -13.36
N ASP A 271 7.55 -12.94 -12.39
CA ASP A 271 7.63 -12.58 -10.98
C ASP A 271 9.00 -11.98 -10.70
N PHE A 272 9.05 -10.78 -10.09
CA PHE A 272 10.30 -10.14 -9.67
C PHE A 272 10.10 -9.24 -8.44
N LYS A 273 11.21 -8.83 -7.83
CA LYS A 273 11.26 -7.80 -6.79
C LYS A 273 11.98 -6.57 -7.31
N VAL A 274 11.44 -5.40 -7.03
CA VAL A 274 12.09 -4.10 -7.25
C VAL A 274 12.63 -3.60 -5.92
N TRP A 275 13.87 -3.11 -5.91
CA TRP A 275 14.49 -2.49 -4.75
C TRP A 275 14.71 -1.00 -5.01
N HIS A 276 14.29 -0.17 -4.07
CA HIS A 276 14.41 1.29 -4.12
C HIS A 276 14.17 1.91 -2.75
#